data_AF-A0A8G0Q7P7-F1
#
_entry.id   AF-A0A8G0Q7P7-F1
#
_cell.length_a   1.000
_cell.length_b   1.000
_cell.length_c   1.000
_cell.angle_alpha   90.00
_cell.angle_beta   90.00
_cell.angle_gamma   90.00
#
_symmetry.space_group_name_H-M   'P 1'
#
loop_
_entity.id
_entity.type
_entity.pdbx_description
1 polymer ?
#
loop_
_entity_poly.entity_id
_entity_poly.type
_entity_poly.pdbx_seq_one_letter_code
_entity_poly.pdbx_strand_id
1 'polypeptide(L)'
;FKKLEITISIKGVAIQEPRTHQILHQFPLYNISYCADEKGVKKFFSFIAKTVKSKDNSMDTNGYNSSSKPEETHECFVFISNKLASDITLTIGQ
;
A
#
# COMPACT_ATOMS: atom_id res chain seq x y z
N PHE A 1 11.38 14.00 7.23
CA PHE A 1 10.67 13.22 6.20
C PHE A 1 11.64 12.23 5.57
N LYS A 2 11.28 10.94 5.52
CA LYS A 2 12.10 9.93 4.82
C LYS A 2 11.80 10.02 3.33
N LYS A 3 12.84 10.17 2.49
CA LYS A 3 12.68 10.14 1.03
C LYS A 3 12.48 8.68 0.60
N LEU A 4 11.45 8.45 -0.20
CA LEU A 4 11.07 7.15 -0.73
C LEU A 4 10.88 7.26 -2.24
N GLU A 5 10.99 6.15 -2.93
CA GLU A 5 10.66 6.01 -4.34
C GLU A 5 9.41 5.13 -4.47
N ILE A 6 8.46 5.58 -5.30
CA ILE A 6 7.23 4.84 -5.61
C ILE A 6 7.31 4.40 -7.07
N THR A 7 7.13 3.11 -7.32
CA THR A 7 6.98 2.55 -8.65
C THR A 7 5.55 2.06 -8.84
N ILE A 8 4.90 2.51 -9.91
CA ILE A 8 3.55 2.10 -10.29
C ILE A 8 3.62 1.35 -11.61
N SER A 9 2.95 0.21 -11.68
CA SER A 9 2.84 -0.61 -12.90
C SER A 9 1.50 -1.34 -12.90
N ILE A 10 1.16 -1.96 -14.04
CA ILE A 10 -0.02 -2.85 -14.14
C ILE A 10 -0.01 -4.01 -13.14
N LYS A 11 1.17 -4.36 -12.59
CA LYS A 11 1.31 -5.41 -11.58
C LYS A 11 0.96 -4.91 -10.18
N GLY A 12 1.17 -3.62 -9.90
CA GLY A 12 1.00 -3.05 -8.57
C GLY A 12 1.87 -1.86 -8.26
N VAL A 13 1.90 -1.53 -6.97
CA VAL A 13 2.60 -0.40 -6.37
C VAL A 13 3.72 -0.93 -5.48
N ALA A 14 4.94 -0.44 -5.69
CA ALA A 14 6.09 -0.72 -4.83
C ALA A 14 6.63 0.56 -4.21
N ILE A 15 6.97 0.50 -2.93
CA ILE A 15 7.61 1.57 -2.17
C ILE A 15 9.00 1.08 -1.79
N GLN A 16 10.04 1.82 -2.18
CA GLN A 16 11.42 1.42 -1.95
C GLN A 16 12.29 2.56 -1.45
N GLU A 17 13.40 2.19 -0.83
CA GLU A 17 14.45 3.15 -0.47
C GLU A 17 15.25 3.52 -1.74
N PRO A 18 15.42 4.82 -2.07
CA PRO A 18 15.95 5.27 -3.36
C PRO A 18 17.43 4.95 -3.62
N ARG A 19 18.25 4.76 -2.58
CA ARG A 19 19.68 4.48 -2.66
C ARG A 19 19.97 2.98 -2.62
N THR A 20 19.31 2.23 -1.74
CA THR A 20 19.56 0.79 -1.61
C THR A 20 18.66 -0.06 -2.50
N HIS A 21 17.62 0.56 -3.09
CA HIS A 21 16.54 -0.13 -3.81
C HIS A 21 15.87 -1.23 -2.98
N GLN A 22 15.96 -1.14 -1.64
CA GLN A 22 15.28 -2.05 -0.75
C GLN A 22 13.77 -1.79 -0.83
N ILE A 23 13.02 -2.81 -1.26
CA ILE A 23 11.55 -2.79 -1.27
C ILE A 23 11.07 -2.85 0.19
N LEU A 24 10.34 -1.82 0.61
CA LEU A 24 9.75 -1.71 1.94
C LEU A 24 8.32 -2.24 1.95
N HIS A 25 7.56 -1.93 0.90
CA HIS A 25 6.21 -2.41 0.72
C HIS A 25 5.96 -2.70 -0.76
N GLN A 26 5.21 -3.75 -1.04
CA GLN A 26 4.76 -4.06 -2.38
C GLN A 26 3.34 -4.60 -2.32
N PHE A 27 2.45 -3.95 -3.05
CA PHE A 27 1.04 -4.30 -3.10
C PHE A 27 0.66 -4.58 -4.55
N PRO A 28 0.03 -5.73 -4.83
CA PRO A 28 -0.63 -5.93 -6.11
C PRO A 28 -1.66 -4.82 -6.36
N LEU A 29 -1.86 -4.44 -7.63
CA LEU A 29 -2.73 -3.29 -7.96
C LEU A 29 -4.17 -3.51 -7.46
N TYR A 30 -4.67 -4.74 -7.55
CA TYR A 30 -6.01 -5.13 -7.08
C TYR A 30 -6.19 -5.04 -5.55
N ASN A 31 -5.09 -4.97 -4.78
CA ASN A 31 -5.15 -4.73 -3.35
C ASN A 31 -5.23 -3.24 -3.00
N ILE A 32 -5.00 -2.32 -3.95
CA ILE A 32 -5.19 -0.90 -3.72
C ILE A 32 -6.68 -0.59 -3.80
N SER A 33 -7.32 -0.36 -2.66
CA SER A 33 -8.76 -0.14 -2.58
C SER A 33 -9.17 1.31 -2.82
N TYR A 34 -8.25 2.25 -2.66
CA TYR A 34 -8.50 3.68 -2.84
C TYR A 34 -7.19 4.41 -3.10
N CYS A 35 -7.21 5.45 -3.94
CA CYS A 35 -6.13 6.43 -4.05
C CYS A 35 -6.71 7.82 -4.26
N ALA A 36 -6.03 8.85 -3.73
CA ALA A 36 -6.47 10.23 -3.85
C ALA A 36 -5.32 11.21 -3.69
N ASP A 37 -5.48 12.37 -4.31
CA ASP A 37 -4.68 13.57 -4.06
C ASP A 37 -5.51 14.66 -3.38
N GLU A 38 -4.84 15.60 -2.72
CA GLU A 38 -5.52 16.74 -2.10
C GLU A 38 -5.82 17.83 -3.13
N LYS A 39 -7.11 18.06 -3.43
CA LYS A 39 -7.57 19.02 -4.45
C LYS A 39 -7.06 20.46 -4.25
N GLY A 40 -6.89 20.89 -3.00
CA GLY A 40 -6.41 22.24 -2.67
C GLY A 40 -4.88 22.36 -2.67
N VAL A 41 -4.16 21.24 -2.53
CA VAL A 41 -2.70 21.21 -2.38
C VAL A 41 -2.14 20.00 -3.12
N LYS A 42 -1.68 20.22 -4.35
CA LYS A 42 -1.14 19.20 -5.28
C LYS A 42 0.13 18.45 -4.82
N LYS A 43 0.50 18.54 -3.54
CA LYS A 43 1.66 17.86 -2.97
C LYS A 43 1.29 16.54 -2.31
N PHE A 44 0.08 16.41 -1.77
CA PHE A 44 -0.29 15.21 -1.01
C PHE A 44 -0.93 14.17 -1.89
N PHE A 45 -0.40 12.96 -1.80
CA PHE A 45 -0.93 11.76 -2.43
C PHE A 45 -1.13 10.70 -1.34
N SER A 46 -2.22 9.96 -1.40
CA SER A 46 -2.47 8.83 -0.51
C SER A 46 -3.07 7.64 -1.25
N PHE A 47 -2.86 6.46 -0.69
CA PHE A 47 -3.58 5.27 -1.10
C PHE A 47 -3.87 4.36 0.10
N ILE A 48 -4.90 3.53 -0.05
CA ILE A 48 -5.29 2.50 0.91
C ILE A 48 -5.03 1.15 0.28
N ALA A 49 -4.21 0.32 0.94
CA ALA A 49 -3.97 -1.06 0.54
C ALA A 49 -4.68 -2.03 1.49
N LYS A 50 -5.26 -3.08 0.91
CA LYS A 50 -5.79 -4.25 1.61
C LYS A 50 -4.66 -5.25 1.85
N THR A 51 -4.51 -5.68 3.09
CA THR A 51 -3.60 -6.74 3.49
C THR A 51 -4.38 -7.87 4.14
N VAL A 52 -4.09 -9.09 3.70
CA VAL A 52 -4.62 -10.31 4.32
C VAL A 52 -3.52 -10.86 5.21
N LYS A 53 -3.64 -10.67 6.52
CA LYS A 53 -2.73 -11.33 7.46
C LYS A 53 -3.20 -12.77 7.61
N SER A 54 -2.60 -13.69 6.85
CA SER A 54 -2.70 -15.11 7.18
C SER A 54 -2.07 -15.29 8.57
N LYS A 55 -2.86 -15.72 9.55
CA LYS A 55 -2.35 -16.16 10.85
C LYS A 55 -1.52 -17.42 10.64
N ASP A 56 -0.27 -17.27 10.19
CA ASP A 56 0.64 -18.41 10.12
C ASP A 56 2.01 -17.97 10.67
N ASN A 57 2.20 -18.33 11.95
CA ASN A 57 3.45 -18.47 12.72
C ASN A 57 3.24 -18.29 14.24
N SER A 58 2.07 -18.66 14.78
CA SER A 58 1.96 -19.03 16.21
C SER A 58 1.66 -20.52 16.27
N MET A 59 2.71 -21.32 16.38
CA MET A 59 2.64 -22.75 16.66
C MET A 59 2.20 -22.95 18.11
N ASP A 60 0.92 -22.72 18.38
CA ASP A 60 0.30 -23.03 19.66
C ASP A 60 -0.78 -24.08 19.40
N THR A 61 -0.37 -25.34 19.52
CA THR A 61 -1.26 -26.51 19.63
C THR A 61 -2.30 -26.25 20.71
N ASN A 62 -3.58 -26.08 20.32
CA ASN A 62 -4.74 -26.69 20.97
C ASN A 62 -6.02 -26.41 20.19
N GLY A 63 -6.72 -27.48 19.80
CA GLY A 63 -7.88 -27.44 18.95
C GLY A 63 -9.11 -26.82 19.60
N TYR A 64 -9.74 -25.88 18.87
CA TYR A 64 -11.17 -25.65 18.93
C TYR A 64 -11.62 -24.98 17.62
N ASN A 65 -12.62 -25.57 16.97
CA ASN A 65 -13.23 -25.07 15.74
C ASN A 65 -13.73 -23.62 15.93
N SER A 66 -13.11 -22.68 15.24
CA SER A 66 -13.76 -21.44 14.86
C SER A 66 -13.36 -21.16 13.43
N SER A 67 -14.35 -21.03 12.55
CA SER A 67 -14.22 -20.66 11.15
C SER A 67 -13.42 -19.36 11.04
N SER A 68 -12.10 -19.47 10.94
CA SER A 68 -11.17 -18.34 10.92
C SER A 68 -11.23 -17.70 9.54
N LYS A 69 -12.23 -16.82 9.33
CA LYS A 69 -12.21 -15.91 8.19
C LYS A 69 -10.88 -15.13 8.25
N PRO A 70 -10.17 -14.99 7.12
CA PRO A 70 -9.02 -14.09 7.06
C PRO A 70 -9.49 -12.69 7.47
N GLU A 71 -8.79 -12.07 8.43
CA GLU A 71 -9.06 -10.67 8.77
C GLU A 71 -8.42 -9.81 7.69
N GLU A 72 -9.26 -9.16 6.88
CA GLU A 72 -8.82 -8.14 5.92
C GLU A 72 -8.53 -6.83 6.67
N THR A 73 -7.26 -6.40 6.64
CA THR A 73 -6.84 -5.12 7.20
C THR A 73 -6.60 -4.09 6.10
N HIS A 74 -6.90 -2.83 6.38
CA HIS A 74 -6.64 -1.71 5.46
C HIS A 74 -5.57 -0.80 6.04
N GLU A 75 -4.56 -0.47 5.24
CA GLU A 75 -3.46 0.42 5.61
C GLU A 75 -3.44 1.64 4.70
N CYS A 76 -3.44 2.84 5.29
CA CYS A 76 -3.41 4.12 4.57
C CYS A 76 -1.98 4.68 4.54
N PHE A 77 -1.45 4.87 3.34
CA PHE A 77 -0.13 5.46 3.11
C PHE A 77 -0.30 6.88 2.59
N VAL A 78 0.41 7.83 3.20
CA VAL A 78 0.35 9.26 2.84
C VAL A 78 1.74 9.76 2.47
N PHE A 79 1.85 10.40 1.32
CA PHE A 79 3.09 10.88 0.73
C PHE A 79 3.01 12.38 0.44
N ILE A 80 4.18 13.02 0.54
CA ILE A 80 4.39 14.38 0.05
C ILE A 80 5.24 14.25 -1.22
N SER A 81 4.69 14.68 -2.34
CA SER A 81 5.32 14.70 -3.66
C SER A 81 5.65 16.12 -4.10
N ASN A 82 6.57 16.25 -5.06
CA ASN A 82 6.93 17.53 -5.67
C ASN A 82 5.93 17.91 -6.78
N LYS A 83 4.68 18.18 -6.40
CA LYS A 83 3.57 18.57 -7.32
C LYS A 83 3.13 17.49 -8.33
N LEU A 84 3.44 16.22 -8.06
CA LEU A 84 3.07 15.08 -8.93
C LEU A 84 1.85 14.30 -8.39
N ALA A 85 1.21 14.76 -7.32
CA ALA A 85 0.17 13.97 -6.64
C ALA A 85 -0.99 13.60 -7.58
N SER A 86 -1.45 14.53 -8.43
CA SER A 86 -2.51 14.29 -9.41
C SER A 86 -2.13 13.23 -10.43
N ASP A 87 -0.89 13.28 -10.91
CA ASP A 87 -0.40 12.39 -11.96
C ASP A 87 -0.22 10.98 -11.42
N ILE A 88 0.22 10.85 -10.16
CA ILE A 88 0.31 9.59 -9.44
C ILE A 88 -1.09 8.96 -9.27
N THR A 89 -2.07 9.74 -8.80
CA THR A 89 -3.47 9.28 -8.67
C THR A 89 -4.03 8.81 -10.02
N LEU A 90 -3.81 9.58 -11.09
CA LEU A 90 -4.26 9.23 -12.42
C LEU A 90 -3.61 7.94 -12.93
N THR A 91 -2.30 7.77 -12.70
CA THR A 91 -1.55 6.58 -13.13
C THR A 91 -2.02 5.31 -12.44
N ILE A 92 -2.48 5.38 -11.18
CA ILE A 92 -3.04 4.23 -10.47
C ILE A 92 -4.45 3.87 -10.96
N GLY A 93 -5.22 4.88 -11.39
CA GLY A 93 -6.60 4.69 -11.86
C GLY A 93 -6.75 4.22 -13.31
N GLN A 94 -5.66 4.17 -14.08
CA GLN A 94 -5.62 3.75 -15.50
C GLN A 94 -5.21 2.29 -15.64
#